data_AF-A0A1C3KAT1-F1
#
_entry.id   AF-A0A1C3KAT1-F1
#
_cell.length_a   1.000
_cell.length_b   1.000
_cell.length_c   1.000
_cell.angle_alpha   90.00
_cell.angle_beta   90.00
_cell.angle_gamma   90.00
#
_symmetry.space_group_name_H-M   'P 1'
#
loop_
_entity.id
_entity.type
_entity.pdbx_description
1 polymer ?
#
loop_
_entity_poly.entity_id
_entity_poly.type
_entity_poly.pdbx_seq_one_letter_code
_entity_poly.pdbx_strand_id
1 'polypeptide(L)'
;MILLYLIFVVIPFLIFSYFIYKSVCTFIREKNKRKEFFSYLRCENKQYNAYENFSKKYEIEKYKYYLKVERKIEVNYNTDILEELNSDNNEVDKQYLESLLDDIYNDDKYTQDSELNDPQYSWMRKLASEDVVKLKVLLLKKAIYFLPICNKIFQDKNKKHRLYNNYYIDDNMSRELDGQCNEFLEEFNLIIHEANCLSPKWGETIISDAYRIFHHNKIKADEEKKKKDEQKNIIKKQKQKEKKLKETTEKANLLADQIIEEKEKEKEKEKEKEKEKEKEKEKEKEKEKEKEKEKEKEKEKEKEKEKEKEKEKEKEKEKEEKINVKVKKKKKKKLRRVWRKRIMSGFLPFFPP
;
A
#
# COMPACT_ATOMS: atom_id res chain seq x y z
N MET A 1 -29.48 54.25 31.28
CA MET A 1 -29.29 53.14 32.24
C MET A 1 -28.70 51.89 31.57
N ILE A 2 -29.38 51.27 30.61
CA ILE A 2 -28.92 50.04 29.95
C ILE A 2 -27.57 50.22 29.23
N LEU A 3 -27.40 51.35 28.52
CA LEU A 3 -26.17 51.65 27.78
C LEU A 3 -24.96 51.88 28.70
N LEU A 4 -25.17 52.50 29.88
CA LEU A 4 -24.15 52.68 30.90
C LEU A 4 -23.76 51.33 31.55
N TYR A 5 -24.73 50.46 31.82
CA TYR A 5 -24.46 49.12 32.35
C TYR A 5 -23.64 48.26 31.37
N LEU A 6 -23.97 48.33 30.08
CA LEU A 6 -23.19 47.67 29.03
C LEU A 6 -21.73 48.14 29.00
N ILE A 7 -21.51 49.45 29.07
CA ILE A 7 -20.17 50.05 28.97
C ILE A 7 -19.33 49.80 30.22
N PHE A 8 -19.91 49.94 31.42
CA PHE A 8 -19.14 49.92 32.67
C PHE A 8 -19.10 48.56 33.36
N VAL A 9 -19.99 47.62 33.02
CA VAL A 9 -20.06 46.30 33.67
C VAL A 9 -19.79 45.18 32.68
N VAL A 10 -20.52 45.15 31.56
CA VAL A 10 -20.46 44.01 30.62
C VAL A 10 -19.15 44.01 29.82
N ILE A 11 -18.76 45.15 29.25
CA ILE A 11 -17.53 45.25 28.44
C ILE A 11 -16.28 44.94 29.28
N PRO A 12 -16.06 45.52 30.47
CA PRO A 12 -14.91 45.21 31.31
C PRO A 12 -14.89 43.75 31.76
N PHE A 13 -16.05 43.17 32.08
CA PHE A 13 -16.16 41.75 32.43
C PHE A 13 -15.79 40.83 31.27
N LEU A 14 -16.23 41.15 30.04
CA LEU A 14 -15.85 40.39 28.84
C LEU A 14 -14.37 40.51 28.52
N ILE A 15 -13.77 41.71 28.69
CA ILE A 15 -12.32 41.93 28.52
C ILE A 15 -11.54 41.12 29.57
N PHE A 16 -11.97 41.14 30.83
CA PHE A 16 -11.35 40.38 31.91
C PHE A 16 -11.49 38.87 31.68
N SER A 17 -12.67 38.40 31.28
CA SER A 17 -12.92 37.00 30.93
C SER A 17 -12.06 36.55 29.75
N TYR A 18 -11.93 37.37 28.70
CA TYR A 18 -11.02 37.12 27.58
C TYR A 18 -9.55 37.07 28.01
N PHE A 19 -9.12 37.94 28.92
CA PHE A 19 -7.77 37.94 29.46
C PHE A 19 -7.50 36.67 30.28
N ILE A 20 -8.43 36.24 31.14
CA ILE A 20 -8.33 34.97 31.85
C ILE A 20 -8.30 33.81 30.88
N TYR A 21 -9.20 33.76 29.90
CA TYR A 21 -9.22 32.70 28.87
C TYR A 21 -7.89 32.63 28.13
N LYS A 22 -7.35 33.78 27.68
CA LYS A 22 -6.04 33.85 27.01
C LYS A 22 -4.92 33.34 27.93
N SER A 23 -4.91 33.75 29.19
CA SER A 23 -3.92 33.31 30.19
C SER A 23 -4.00 31.81 30.48
N VAL A 24 -5.21 31.27 30.59
CA VAL A 24 -5.46 29.83 30.77
C VAL A 24 -5.05 29.05 29.53
N CYS A 25 -5.38 29.52 28.32
CA CYS A 25 -4.94 28.90 27.07
C CYS A 25 -3.42 28.93 26.90
N THR A 26 -2.74 30.02 27.27
CA THR A 26 -1.27 30.08 27.26
C THR A 26 -0.68 29.10 28.26
N PHE A 27 -1.24 29.03 29.48
CA PHE A 27 -0.82 28.08 30.50
C PHE A 27 -1.04 26.61 30.10
N ILE A 28 -2.18 26.28 29.48
CA ILE A 28 -2.46 24.95 28.95
C ILE A 28 -1.50 24.60 27.82
N ARG A 29 -1.25 25.54 26.90
CA ARG A 29 -0.29 25.35 25.80
C ARG A 29 1.13 25.15 26.33
N GLU A 30 1.54 25.91 27.34
CA GLU A 30 2.81 25.73 28.03
C GLU A 30 2.87 24.39 28.74
N LYS A 31 1.84 23.99 29.48
CA LYS A 31 1.75 22.67 30.13
C LYS A 31 1.80 21.52 29.13
N ASN A 32 1.18 21.65 27.97
CA ASN A 32 1.22 20.65 26.90
C ASN A 32 2.60 20.58 26.25
N LYS A 33 3.24 21.73 25.97
CA LYS A 33 4.63 21.77 25.48
C LYS A 33 5.63 21.23 26.50
N ARG A 34 5.40 21.45 27.80
CA ARG A 34 6.17 20.85 28.90
C ARG A 34 6.03 19.33 28.88
N LYS A 35 4.81 18.81 28.82
CA LYS A 35 4.57 17.37 28.72
C LYS A 35 5.21 16.77 27.47
N GLU A 36 5.12 17.43 26.32
CA GLU A 36 5.76 16.97 25.09
C GLU A 36 7.30 17.02 25.14
N PHE A 37 7.89 17.95 25.89
CA PHE A 37 9.34 18.03 26.06
C PHE A 37 9.88 16.92 26.97
N PHE A 38 9.16 16.59 28.06
CA PHE A 38 9.60 15.62 29.07
C PHE A 38 8.99 14.22 28.95
N SER A 39 7.91 14.00 28.18
CA SER A 39 7.35 12.65 27.96
C SER A 39 8.31 11.72 27.22
N TYR A 40 9.31 12.28 26.53
CA TYR A 40 10.34 11.49 25.85
C TYR A 40 11.54 11.13 26.74
N LEU A 41 11.62 11.68 27.96
CA LEU A 41 12.77 11.57 28.88
C LEU A 41 12.54 10.60 30.06
N ARG A 42 11.30 10.15 30.31
CA ARG A 42 10.98 9.10 31.28
C ARG A 42 10.33 7.94 30.55
N CYS A 43 10.83 6.71 30.74
CA CYS A 43 10.26 5.34 30.59
C CYS A 43 9.15 5.00 29.56
N GLU A 44 8.57 5.95 28.85
CA GLU A 44 7.54 5.82 27.82
C GLU A 44 8.17 5.83 26.41
N ASN A 45 9.47 6.11 26.31
CA ASN A 45 10.20 6.10 25.04
C ASN A 45 10.57 4.66 24.66
N LYS A 46 10.05 4.19 23.53
CA LYS A 46 10.36 2.87 22.96
C LYS A 46 11.87 2.59 22.86
N GLN A 47 12.69 3.61 22.63
CA GLN A 47 14.15 3.48 22.55
C GLN A 47 14.79 3.21 23.92
N TYR A 48 14.29 3.86 24.98
CA TYR A 48 14.75 3.62 26.34
C TYR A 48 14.38 2.21 26.79
N ASN A 49 13.14 1.78 26.56
CA ASN A 49 12.71 0.43 26.92
C ASN A 49 13.46 -0.64 26.14
N ALA A 50 13.77 -0.39 24.87
CA ALA A 50 14.61 -1.29 24.07
C ALA A 50 16.03 -1.40 24.64
N TYR A 51 16.63 -0.28 25.06
CA TYR A 51 17.94 -0.26 25.70
C TYR A 51 17.91 -0.96 27.07
N GLU A 52 16.95 -0.64 27.93
CA GLU A 52 16.83 -1.22 29.27
C GLU A 52 16.65 -2.74 29.18
N ASN A 53 15.74 -3.22 28.32
CA ASN A 53 15.54 -4.65 28.09
C ASN A 53 16.82 -5.33 27.57
N PHE A 54 17.54 -4.67 26.65
CA PHE A 54 18.80 -5.20 26.15
C PHE A 54 19.89 -5.21 27.23
N SER A 55 19.96 -4.16 28.06
CA SER A 55 20.93 -4.04 29.15
C SER A 55 20.72 -5.14 30.20
N LYS A 56 19.46 -5.38 30.60
CA LYS A 56 19.06 -6.49 31.48
C LYS A 56 19.50 -7.85 30.94
N LYS A 57 19.22 -8.09 29.66
CA LYS A 57 19.65 -9.31 28.94
C LYS A 57 21.18 -9.44 28.88
N TYR A 58 21.87 -8.34 28.61
CA TYR A 58 23.34 -8.28 28.58
C TYR A 58 23.94 -8.67 29.93
N GLU A 59 23.42 -8.15 31.04
CA GLU A 59 23.89 -8.48 32.38
C GLU A 59 23.75 -9.97 32.70
N ILE A 60 22.65 -10.60 32.27
CA ILE A 60 22.45 -12.04 32.47
C ILE A 60 23.50 -12.87 31.70
N GLU A 61 23.83 -12.52 30.45
CA GLU A 61 24.92 -13.22 29.74
C GLU A 61 26.29 -12.90 30.31
N LYS A 62 26.52 -11.66 30.74
CA LYS A 62 27.78 -11.29 31.40
C LYS A 62 27.98 -12.16 32.64
N TYR A 63 26.94 -12.33 33.45
CA TYR A 63 26.96 -13.20 34.63
C TYR A 63 27.17 -14.68 34.28
N LYS A 64 26.55 -15.18 33.20
CA LYS A 64 26.81 -16.55 32.70
C LYS A 64 28.29 -16.79 32.41
N TYR A 65 28.97 -15.84 31.76
CA TYR A 65 30.40 -15.93 31.51
C TYR A 65 31.22 -15.84 32.80
N TYR A 66 30.78 -15.01 33.76
CA TYR A 66 31.40 -14.94 35.08
C TYR A 66 31.34 -16.29 35.82
N LEU A 67 30.17 -16.92 35.89
CA LEU A 67 30.00 -18.24 36.51
C LEU A 67 30.89 -19.31 35.86
N LYS A 68 31.00 -19.28 34.53
CA LYS A 68 31.86 -20.20 33.78
C LYS A 68 33.33 -20.04 34.16
N VAL A 69 33.81 -18.80 34.31
CA VAL A 69 35.22 -18.50 34.59
C VAL A 69 35.58 -18.67 36.06
N GLU A 70 34.84 -18.03 36.96
CA GLU A 70 35.19 -17.95 38.39
C GLU A 70 34.70 -19.16 39.19
N ARG A 71 33.57 -19.75 38.80
CA ARG A 71 32.95 -20.87 39.52
C ARG A 71 33.05 -22.20 38.77
N LYS A 72 33.47 -22.20 37.50
CA LYS A 72 33.50 -23.37 36.62
C LYS A 72 32.13 -24.03 36.48
N ILE A 73 31.06 -23.23 36.54
CA ILE A 73 29.68 -23.67 36.38
C ILE A 73 29.22 -23.25 34.98
N GLU A 74 28.79 -24.20 34.17
CA GLU A 74 28.14 -23.90 32.90
C GLU A 74 26.63 -23.75 33.10
N VAL A 75 26.12 -22.55 32.83
CA VAL A 75 24.69 -22.24 32.90
C VAL A 75 24.20 -21.81 31.52
N ASN A 76 23.00 -22.27 31.14
CA ASN A 76 22.35 -21.81 29.93
C ASN A 76 21.06 -21.07 30.31
N TYR A 77 21.14 -19.74 30.34
CA TYR A 77 19.95 -18.90 30.48
C TYR A 77 19.27 -18.78 29.11
N ASN A 78 17.97 -19.07 29.06
CA ASN A 78 17.13 -18.86 27.86
C ASN A 78 16.87 -17.36 27.66
N THR A 79 17.87 -16.61 27.21
CA THR A 79 17.80 -15.14 27.15
C THR A 79 17.46 -14.60 25.76
N ASP A 80 17.51 -15.43 24.70
CA ASP A 80 17.25 -15.10 23.29
C ASP A 80 17.65 -13.66 22.93
N ILE A 81 18.91 -13.32 23.20
CA ILE A 81 19.43 -11.94 23.13
C ILE A 81 19.68 -11.51 21.70
N LEU A 82 19.78 -12.48 20.79
CA LEU A 82 20.07 -12.26 19.38
C LEU A 82 18.82 -12.23 18.50
N GLU A 83 17.64 -12.61 19.00
CA GLU A 83 16.39 -12.45 18.26
C GLU A 83 15.96 -10.98 18.29
N GLU A 84 15.69 -10.44 17.10
CA GLU A 84 15.16 -9.08 16.96
C GLU A 84 13.93 -8.91 17.85
N LEU A 85 13.85 -7.76 18.54
CA LEU A 85 12.77 -7.31 19.42
C LEU A 85 11.40 -7.24 18.69
N ASN A 86 10.88 -8.38 18.26
CA ASN A 86 9.63 -8.56 17.53
C ASN A 86 8.90 -9.78 18.10
N SER A 87 8.47 -9.71 19.35
CA SER A 87 7.16 -10.22 19.73
C SER A 87 6.80 -9.65 21.11
N ASP A 88 5.51 -9.48 21.34
CA ASP A 88 4.96 -9.13 22.64
C ASP A 88 5.50 -10.09 23.70
N ASN A 89 6.46 -9.64 24.51
CA ASN A 89 7.05 -10.45 25.58
C ASN A 89 5.94 -10.89 26.52
N ASN A 90 5.77 -12.19 26.71
CA ASN A 90 4.84 -12.71 27.70
C ASN A 90 5.25 -12.17 29.08
N GLU A 91 4.28 -11.74 29.88
CA GLU A 91 4.51 -11.18 31.23
C GLU A 91 5.31 -12.15 32.13
N VAL A 92 5.18 -13.46 31.85
CA VAL A 92 5.92 -14.57 32.47
C VAL A 92 7.43 -14.51 32.16
N ASP A 93 7.82 -14.19 30.93
CA ASP A 93 9.24 -14.11 30.53
C ASP A 93 9.91 -12.92 31.22
N LYS A 94 9.17 -11.81 31.39
CA LYS A 94 9.66 -10.63 32.11
C LYS A 94 9.87 -10.92 33.60
N GLN A 95 8.93 -11.63 34.23
CA GLN A 95 9.02 -11.99 35.65
C GLN A 95 10.19 -12.96 35.92
N TYR A 96 10.42 -13.92 35.02
CA TYR A 96 11.58 -14.82 35.10
C TYR A 96 12.90 -14.07 35.00
N LEU A 97 13.05 -13.14 34.05
CA LEU A 97 14.25 -12.34 33.90
C LEU A 97 14.51 -11.45 35.12
N GLU A 98 13.47 -10.84 35.69
CA GLU A 98 13.62 -10.00 36.88
C GLU A 98 14.06 -10.82 38.10
N SER A 99 13.48 -11.99 38.33
CA SER A 99 13.92 -12.91 39.39
C SER A 99 15.38 -13.33 39.23
N LEU A 100 15.83 -13.57 38.00
CA LEU A 100 17.23 -13.92 37.74
C LEU A 100 18.17 -12.74 37.99
N LEU A 101 17.76 -11.53 37.64
CA LEU A 101 18.53 -10.32 37.93
C LEU A 101 18.63 -10.05 39.43
N ASP A 102 17.57 -10.30 40.20
CA ASP A 102 17.61 -10.20 41.66
C ASP A 102 18.66 -11.14 42.24
N ASP A 103 18.71 -12.41 41.79
CA ASP A 103 19.74 -13.37 42.21
C ASP A 103 21.16 -12.90 41.83
N ILE A 104 21.32 -12.28 40.66
CA ILE A 104 22.61 -11.73 40.19
C ILE A 104 23.05 -10.54 41.05
N TYR A 105 22.16 -9.59 41.32
CA TYR A 105 22.49 -8.40 42.11
C TYR A 105 22.72 -8.72 43.59
N ASN A 106 22.17 -9.82 44.09
CA ASN A 106 22.45 -10.33 45.43
C ASN A 106 23.78 -11.11 45.53
N ASP A 107 24.50 -11.31 44.42
CA ASP A 107 25.80 -11.96 44.41
C ASP A 107 26.92 -10.94 44.72
N ASP A 108 27.18 -10.72 46.01
CA ASP A 108 28.18 -9.76 46.50
C ASP A 108 29.55 -9.91 45.83
N LYS A 109 29.95 -11.15 45.52
CA LYS A 109 31.24 -11.43 44.89
C LYS A 109 31.25 -10.94 43.43
N TYR A 110 30.19 -11.22 42.68
CA TYR A 110 30.06 -10.74 41.32
C TYR A 110 30.02 -9.21 41.25
N THR A 111 29.30 -8.58 42.17
CA THR A 111 29.23 -7.13 42.28
C THR A 111 30.61 -6.53 42.52
N GLN A 112 31.36 -7.02 43.53
CA GLN A 112 32.73 -6.59 43.83
C GLN A 112 33.70 -6.81 42.65
N ASP A 113 33.62 -7.97 41.99
CA ASP A 113 34.47 -8.29 40.83
C ASP A 113 34.12 -7.46 39.58
N SER A 114 32.92 -6.87 39.55
CA SER A 114 32.43 -6.00 38.47
C SER A 114 32.62 -4.51 38.76
N GLU A 115 33.02 -4.13 39.97
CA GLU A 115 33.34 -2.74 40.32
C GLU A 115 34.56 -2.20 39.53
N LEU A 116 34.66 -0.86 39.47
CA LEU A 116 35.65 -0.10 38.72
C LEU A 116 37.08 -0.28 39.28
N ASN A 117 37.66 -1.45 39.07
CA ASN A 117 39.06 -1.77 39.32
C ASN A 117 39.89 -1.64 38.04
N ASP A 118 41.22 -1.78 38.15
CA ASP A 118 42.10 -1.75 36.98
C ASP A 118 41.66 -2.83 35.96
N PRO A 119 41.29 -2.42 34.71
CA PRO A 119 40.79 -3.33 33.67
C PRO A 119 41.73 -4.49 33.33
N GLN A 120 43.01 -4.39 33.70
CA GLN A 120 43.99 -5.46 33.49
C GLN A 120 43.75 -6.68 34.39
N TYR A 121 43.17 -6.50 35.58
CA TYR A 121 42.92 -7.59 36.52
C TYR A 121 41.48 -8.13 36.47
N SER A 122 40.66 -7.62 35.56
CA SER A 122 39.28 -8.09 35.40
C SER A 122 39.22 -9.60 35.10
N TRP A 123 38.24 -10.28 35.71
CA TRP A 123 37.94 -11.69 35.42
C TRP A 123 37.66 -11.92 33.92
N MET A 124 37.20 -10.90 33.20
CA MET A 124 36.95 -10.97 31.75
C MET A 124 38.22 -11.29 30.94
N ARG A 125 39.41 -11.04 31.49
CA ARG A 125 40.70 -11.42 30.88
C ARG A 125 40.96 -12.93 30.86
N LYS A 126 40.28 -13.68 31.72
CA LYS A 126 40.41 -15.14 31.84
C LYS A 126 39.49 -15.88 30.86
N LEU A 127 38.65 -15.16 30.09
CA LEU A 127 37.72 -15.74 29.13
C LEU A 127 38.44 -16.38 27.94
N ALA A 128 37.85 -17.46 27.41
CA ALA A 128 38.28 -18.05 26.15
C ALA A 128 38.05 -17.07 24.98
N SER A 129 38.86 -17.19 23.92
CA SER A 129 38.79 -16.29 22.75
C SER A 129 37.40 -16.21 22.12
N GLU A 130 36.68 -17.33 22.04
CA GLU A 130 35.32 -17.41 21.51
C GLU A 130 34.31 -16.62 22.35
N ASP A 131 34.39 -16.76 23.67
CA ASP A 131 33.49 -16.09 24.63
C ASP A 131 33.76 -14.58 24.66
N VAL A 132 35.03 -14.17 24.56
CA VAL A 132 35.40 -12.75 24.41
C VAL A 132 34.78 -12.14 23.16
N VAL A 133 34.81 -12.84 22.01
CA VAL A 133 34.20 -12.31 20.77
C VAL A 133 32.69 -12.13 20.95
N LYS A 134 31.99 -13.09 21.55
CA LYS A 134 30.55 -12.99 21.82
C LYS A 134 30.25 -11.79 22.73
N LEU A 135 30.97 -11.66 23.84
CA LEU A 135 30.73 -10.58 24.81
C LEU A 135 31.09 -9.20 24.22
N LYS A 136 32.14 -9.10 23.38
CA LYS A 136 32.45 -7.89 22.61
C LYS A 136 31.31 -7.48 21.68
N VAL A 137 30.71 -8.43 20.95
CA VAL A 137 29.56 -8.14 20.08
C VAL A 137 28.36 -7.66 20.89
N LEU A 138 28.09 -8.28 22.04
CA LEU A 138 27.00 -7.87 22.93
C LEU A 138 27.21 -6.47 23.51
N LEU A 139 28.41 -6.16 24.00
CA LEU A 139 28.73 -4.82 24.52
C LEU A 139 28.67 -3.74 23.42
N LEU A 140 29.14 -4.06 22.21
CA LEU A 140 29.01 -3.16 21.06
C LEU A 140 27.53 -2.91 20.71
N LYS A 141 26.69 -3.95 20.76
CA LYS A 141 25.24 -3.80 20.61
C LYS A 141 24.64 -2.94 21.72
N LYS A 142 25.04 -3.14 22.99
CA LYS A 142 24.61 -2.30 24.14
C LYS A 142 24.89 -0.82 23.85
N ALA A 143 26.11 -0.51 23.41
CA ALA A 143 26.50 0.84 23.02
C ALA A 143 25.64 1.39 21.86
N ILE A 144 25.33 0.58 20.82
CA ILE A 144 24.47 1.00 19.71
C ILE A 144 23.04 1.33 20.17
N TYR A 145 22.45 0.54 21.07
CA TYR A 145 21.13 0.82 21.65
C TYR A 145 21.13 2.05 22.55
N PHE A 146 22.27 2.38 23.17
CA PHE A 146 22.43 3.53 24.05
C PHE A 146 22.47 4.87 23.30
N LEU A 147 23.10 4.89 22.12
CA LEU A 147 23.34 6.12 21.33
C LEU A 147 22.10 7.00 21.04
N PRO A 148 20.93 6.46 20.64
CA PRO A 148 19.72 7.27 20.46
C PRO A 148 19.33 8.06 21.71
N ILE A 149 19.51 7.45 22.88
CA ILE A 149 19.14 8.04 24.17
C ILE A 149 20.12 9.17 24.51
N CYS A 150 21.42 8.93 24.36
CA CYS A 150 22.44 9.96 24.52
C CYS A 150 22.16 11.17 23.62
N ASN A 151 21.93 10.94 22.33
CA ASN A 151 21.65 12.00 21.35
C ASN A 151 20.46 12.87 21.76
N LYS A 152 19.42 12.26 22.35
CA LYS A 152 18.23 12.96 22.82
C LYS A 152 18.55 13.82 24.04
N ILE A 153 19.23 13.27 25.02
CA ILE A 153 19.59 13.98 26.27
C ILE A 153 20.54 15.14 25.99
N PHE A 154 21.52 14.96 25.10
CA PHE A 154 22.37 16.06 24.66
C PHE A 154 21.59 17.20 24.00
N GLN A 155 20.59 16.89 23.17
CA GLN A 155 19.73 17.93 22.59
C GLN A 155 18.91 18.66 23.64
N ASP A 156 18.40 17.95 24.64
CA ASP A 156 17.58 18.54 25.69
C ASP A 156 18.44 19.38 26.66
N LYS A 157 19.66 18.93 26.98
CA LYS A 157 20.69 19.71 27.70
C LYS A 157 21.05 21.00 26.98
N ASN A 158 21.23 20.96 25.66
CA ASN A 158 21.52 22.15 24.86
C ASN A 158 20.36 23.17 24.85
N LYS A 159 19.12 22.70 24.99
CA LYS A 159 17.93 23.55 25.07
C LYS A 159 17.62 24.01 26.49
N LYS A 160 18.18 23.37 27.52
CA LYS A 160 17.90 23.60 28.95
C LYS A 160 17.91 25.08 29.31
N HIS A 161 18.99 25.79 29.00
CA HIS A 161 19.13 27.21 29.36
C HIS A 161 18.04 28.09 28.74
N ARG A 162 17.74 27.89 27.45
CA ARG A 162 16.68 28.62 26.76
C ARG A 162 15.31 28.32 27.34
N LEU A 163 15.07 27.07 27.75
CA LEU A 163 13.78 26.67 28.31
C LEU A 163 13.60 27.21 29.73
N TYR A 164 14.69 27.22 30.51
CA TYR A 164 14.73 27.75 31.87
C TYR A 164 14.44 29.25 31.88
N ASN A 165 15.16 30.03 31.05
CA ASN A 165 14.98 31.49 30.98
C ASN A 165 13.58 31.91 30.48
N ASN A 166 12.90 31.05 29.72
CA ASN A 166 11.55 31.30 29.23
C ASN A 166 10.47 30.67 30.13
N TYR A 167 10.81 30.23 31.34
CA TYR A 167 9.90 29.62 32.33
C TYR A 167 9.14 28.37 31.83
N TYR A 168 9.69 27.67 30.82
CA TYR A 168 9.16 26.39 30.38
C TYR A 168 9.59 25.24 31.30
N ILE A 169 10.66 25.38 32.06
CA ILE A 169 11.13 24.37 33.03
C ILE A 169 11.43 25.06 34.36
N ASP A 170 11.15 24.36 35.47
CA ASP A 170 11.46 24.85 36.81
C ASP A 170 12.82 24.33 37.32
N ASP A 171 13.24 24.80 38.49
CA ASP A 171 14.51 24.39 39.14
C ASP A 171 14.59 22.90 39.41
N ASN A 172 13.46 22.24 39.70
CA ASN A 172 13.43 20.82 39.97
C ASN A 172 13.63 20.02 38.68
N MET A 173 12.96 20.41 37.60
CA MET A 173 13.09 19.81 36.27
C MET A 173 14.49 20.04 35.67
N SER A 174 15.10 21.19 35.92
CA SER A 174 16.49 21.43 35.53
C SER A 174 17.44 20.48 36.27
N ARG A 175 17.24 20.30 37.59
CA ARG A 175 18.03 19.37 38.40
C ARG A 175 17.83 17.92 37.97
N GLU A 176 16.60 17.52 37.66
CA GLU A 176 16.29 16.20 37.11
C GLU A 176 17.06 15.93 35.81
N LEU A 177 17.05 16.89 34.88
CA LEU A 177 17.79 16.75 33.62
C LEU A 177 19.29 16.64 33.84
N ASP A 178 19.84 17.37 34.82
CA ASP A 178 21.25 17.25 35.20
C ASP A 178 21.56 15.90 35.85
N GLY A 179 20.66 15.39 36.71
CA GLY A 179 20.74 14.06 37.31
C GLY A 179 20.76 12.95 36.25
N GLN A 180 19.81 13.00 35.31
CA GLN A 180 19.82 12.10 34.15
C GLN A 180 21.14 12.21 33.39
N CYS A 181 21.59 13.41 33.04
CA CYS A 181 22.89 13.57 32.36
C CYS A 181 24.04 12.88 33.09
N ASN A 182 24.06 12.89 34.43
CA ASN A 182 25.09 12.21 35.21
C ASN A 182 24.95 10.69 35.14
N GLU A 183 23.74 10.13 35.33
CA GLU A 183 23.48 8.68 35.19
C GLU A 183 23.91 8.17 33.80
N PHE A 184 23.62 8.94 32.74
CA PHE A 184 24.03 8.59 31.38
C PHE A 184 25.54 8.68 31.15
N LEU A 185 26.23 9.60 31.82
CA LEU A 185 27.69 9.67 31.77
C LEU A 185 28.33 8.51 32.53
N GLU A 186 27.75 8.09 33.65
CA GLU A 186 28.19 6.92 34.40
C GLU A 186 28.07 5.66 33.55
N GLU A 187 26.91 5.42 32.93
CA GLU A 187 26.71 4.27 32.03
C GLU A 187 27.69 4.30 30.83
N PHE A 188 27.95 5.47 30.28
CA PHE A 188 28.93 5.64 29.20
C PHE A 188 30.34 5.24 29.66
N ASN A 189 30.74 5.66 30.86
CA ASN A 189 32.03 5.30 31.45
C ASN A 189 32.12 3.80 31.78
N LEU A 190 31.03 3.18 32.23
CA LEU A 190 30.95 1.73 32.45
C LEU A 190 31.17 0.96 31.15
N ILE A 191 30.53 1.36 30.04
CA ILE A 191 30.74 0.74 28.73
C ILE A 191 32.22 0.83 28.29
N ILE A 192 32.86 1.99 28.50
CA ILE A 192 34.29 2.18 28.18
C ILE A 192 35.18 1.29 29.06
N HIS A 193 34.86 1.21 30.36
CA HIS A 193 35.59 0.38 31.31
C HIS A 193 35.47 -1.12 30.94
N GLU A 194 34.26 -1.61 30.72
CA GLU A 194 34.01 -3.00 30.29
C GLU A 194 34.72 -3.32 28.96
N ALA A 195 34.73 -2.37 28.02
CA ALA A 195 35.46 -2.53 26.77
C ALA A 195 36.97 -2.72 27.03
N ASN A 196 37.54 -1.94 27.94
CA ASN A 196 38.93 -2.09 28.35
C ASN A 196 39.18 -3.42 29.09
N CYS A 197 38.23 -3.92 29.89
CA CYS A 197 38.30 -5.24 30.54
C CYS A 197 38.33 -6.39 29.52
N LEU A 198 37.61 -6.24 28.40
CA LEU A 198 37.60 -7.22 27.31
C LEU A 198 38.81 -7.13 26.39
N SER A 199 39.31 -5.92 26.12
CA SER A 199 40.46 -5.72 25.24
C SER A 199 41.20 -4.43 25.56
N PRO A 200 42.54 -4.46 25.68
CA PRO A 200 43.31 -3.24 25.93
C PRO A 200 43.00 -2.17 24.89
N LYS A 201 42.79 -0.92 25.35
CA LYS A 201 42.50 0.27 24.52
C LYS A 201 41.21 0.22 23.69
N TRP A 202 40.39 -0.81 23.82
CA TRP A 202 39.15 -0.89 23.04
C TRP A 202 38.11 0.15 23.49
N GLY A 203 38.18 0.61 24.75
CA GLY A 203 37.37 1.72 25.23
C GLY A 203 37.58 3.03 24.46
N GLU A 204 38.72 3.21 23.80
CA GLU A 204 39.01 4.41 22.98
C GLU A 204 38.20 4.41 21.67
N THR A 205 37.87 3.23 21.12
CA THR A 205 37.23 3.12 19.80
C THR A 205 35.77 2.66 19.85
N ILE A 206 35.36 1.91 20.89
CA ILE A 206 34.05 1.25 20.96
C ILE A 206 32.88 2.19 20.67
N ILE A 207 32.91 3.40 21.23
CA ILE A 207 31.83 4.39 21.03
C ILE A 207 31.83 4.90 19.59
N SER A 208 33.01 5.16 19.03
CA SER A 208 33.14 5.64 17.65
C SER A 208 32.70 4.56 16.64
N ASP A 209 33.00 3.29 16.92
CA ASP A 209 32.58 2.15 16.12
C ASP A 209 31.07 1.94 16.21
N ALA A 210 30.51 1.99 17.43
CA ALA A 210 29.07 1.96 17.65
C ALA A 210 28.36 3.09 16.90
N TYR A 211 28.91 4.31 16.92
CA TYR A 211 28.34 5.46 16.23
C TYR A 211 28.34 5.29 14.70
N ARG A 212 29.44 4.78 14.13
CA ARG A 212 29.53 4.47 12.70
C ARG A 212 28.48 3.43 12.28
N ILE A 213 28.34 2.35 13.04
CA ILE A 213 27.36 1.29 12.77
C ILE A 213 25.93 1.82 12.90
N PHE A 214 25.64 2.57 13.97
CA PHE A 214 24.33 3.18 14.19
C PHE A 214 23.93 4.09 13.03
N HIS A 215 24.83 4.98 12.59
CA HIS A 215 24.57 5.88 11.48
C HIS A 215 24.39 5.14 10.15
N HIS A 216 25.21 4.13 9.88
CA HIS A 216 25.07 3.29 8.70
C HIS A 216 23.69 2.60 8.66
N ASN A 217 23.27 2.00 9.78
CA ASN A 217 21.98 1.34 9.91
C ASN A 217 20.81 2.32 9.75
N LYS A 218 20.94 3.53 10.29
CA LYS A 218 19.94 4.59 10.14
C LYS A 218 19.77 5.02 8.69
N ILE A 219 20.88 5.25 7.97
CA ILE A 219 20.86 5.61 6.54
C ILE A 219 20.19 4.49 5.73
N LYS A 220 20.57 3.24 5.98
CA LYS A 220 20.00 2.07 5.30
C LYS A 220 18.49 1.94 5.54
N ALA A 221 18.04 2.12 6.78
CA ALA A 221 16.62 2.09 7.13
C ALA A 221 15.82 3.21 6.44
N ASP A 222 16.39 4.43 6.36
CA ASP A 222 15.77 5.55 5.67
C ASP A 222 15.67 5.32 4.15
N GLU A 223 16.69 4.71 3.54
CA GLU A 223 16.67 4.31 2.12
C GLU A 223 15.61 3.22 1.85
N GLU A 224 15.52 2.21 2.71
CA GLU A 224 14.51 1.16 2.59
C GLU A 224 13.09 1.73 2.75
N LYS A 225 12.90 2.69 3.65
CA LYS A 225 11.62 3.38 3.83
C LYS A 225 11.23 4.15 2.57
N LYS A 226 12.17 4.89 1.97
CA LYS A 226 11.95 5.60 0.69
C LYS A 226 11.55 4.63 -0.42
N LYS A 227 12.26 3.51 -0.57
CA LYS A 227 11.93 2.46 -1.56
C LYS A 227 10.53 1.88 -1.34
N LYS A 228 10.14 1.59 -0.08
CA LYS A 228 8.79 1.11 0.26
C LYS A 228 7.71 2.13 -0.07
N ASP A 229 7.95 3.41 0.18
CA ASP A 229 6.99 4.48 -0.12
C ASP A 229 6.84 4.73 -1.63
N GLU A 230 7.95 4.63 -2.39
CA GLU A 230 7.93 4.66 -3.85
C GLU A 230 7.13 3.50 -4.45
N GLN A 231 7.35 2.27 -3.97
CA GLN A 231 6.58 1.09 -4.38
C GLN A 231 5.09 1.26 -4.09
N LYS A 232 4.72 1.75 -2.89
CA LYS A 232 3.32 2.04 -2.54
C LYS A 232 2.70 3.06 -3.51
N ASN A 233 3.44 4.08 -3.91
CA ASN A 233 2.97 5.09 -4.86
C ASN A 233 2.79 4.52 -6.27
N ILE A 234 3.68 3.64 -6.72
CA ILE A 234 3.55 2.93 -8.01
C ILE A 234 2.30 2.05 -8.02
N ILE A 235 2.09 1.25 -6.96
CA ILE A 235 0.92 0.37 -6.81
C ILE A 235 -0.37 1.20 -6.79
N LYS A 236 -0.40 2.33 -6.06
CA LYS A 236 -1.56 3.25 -6.06
C LYS A 236 -1.88 3.79 -7.46
N LYS A 237 -0.86 4.20 -8.22
CA LYS A 237 -1.03 4.67 -9.61
C LYS A 237 -1.55 3.56 -10.53
N GLN A 238 -1.04 2.33 -10.39
CA GLN A 238 -1.52 1.18 -11.16
C GLN A 238 -2.99 0.87 -10.85
N LYS A 239 -3.38 0.81 -9.57
CA LYS A 239 -4.79 0.60 -9.16
C LYS A 239 -5.72 1.69 -9.69
N GLN A 240 -5.29 2.95 -9.70
CA GLN A 240 -6.07 4.03 -10.29
C GLN A 240 -6.22 3.89 -11.81
N LYS A 241 -5.15 3.49 -12.52
CA LYS A 241 -5.22 3.22 -13.96
C LYS A 241 -6.15 2.05 -14.27
N GLU A 242 -6.08 0.97 -13.48
CA GLU A 242 -6.95 -0.20 -13.64
C GLU A 242 -8.42 0.14 -13.36
N LYS A 243 -8.71 0.95 -12.34
CA LYS A 243 -10.07 1.43 -12.06
C LYS A 243 -10.62 2.28 -13.21
N LYS A 244 -9.84 3.23 -13.72
CA LYS A 244 -10.22 4.03 -14.89
C LYS A 244 -10.46 3.15 -16.12
N LEU A 245 -9.63 2.12 -16.33
CA LEU A 245 -9.79 1.18 -17.43
C LEU A 245 -11.11 0.40 -17.31
N LYS A 246 -11.42 -0.12 -16.11
CA LYS A 246 -12.69 -0.83 -15.82
C LYS A 246 -13.91 0.07 -16.07
N GLU A 247 -13.88 1.30 -15.59
CA GLU A 247 -14.95 2.28 -15.83
C GLU A 247 -15.12 2.59 -17.33
N THR A 248 -14.02 2.69 -18.10
CA THR A 248 -14.12 2.89 -19.55
C THR A 248 -14.64 1.66 -20.29
N THR A 249 -14.27 0.44 -19.88
CA THR A 249 -14.78 -0.79 -20.48
C THR A 249 -16.26 -1.00 -20.18
N GLU A 250 -16.70 -0.70 -18.96
CA GLU A 250 -18.13 -0.75 -18.59
C GLU A 250 -18.95 0.24 -19.43
N LYS A 251 -18.45 1.48 -19.61
CA LYS A 251 -19.09 2.47 -20.49
C LYS A 251 -19.15 2.01 -21.94
N ALA A 252 -18.09 1.39 -22.46
CA ALA A 252 -18.06 0.88 -23.83
C ALA A 252 -19.06 -0.27 -24.03
N ASN A 253 -19.19 -1.17 -23.06
CA ASN A 253 -20.15 -2.26 -23.10
C ASN A 253 -21.60 -1.74 -23.06
N LEU A 254 -21.91 -0.80 -22.17
CA LEU A 254 -23.23 -0.15 -22.11
C LEU A 254 -23.59 0.54 -23.43
N LEU A 255 -22.62 1.20 -24.07
CA LEU A 255 -22.82 1.84 -25.37
C LEU A 255 -23.10 0.81 -26.47
N ALA A 256 -22.39 -0.33 -26.44
CA ALA A 256 -22.63 -1.42 -27.38
C ALA A 256 -24.04 -2.02 -27.22
N ASP A 257 -24.50 -2.22 -25.98
CA ASP A 257 -25.84 -2.71 -25.69
C ASP A 257 -26.92 -1.75 -26.21
N GLN A 258 -26.75 -0.43 -26.00
CA GLN A 258 -27.66 0.59 -26.55
C GLN A 258 -27.76 0.56 -28.08
N ILE A 259 -26.62 0.40 -28.77
CA ILE A 259 -26.58 0.32 -30.23
C ILE A 259 -27.29 -0.95 -30.73
N ILE A 260 -27.15 -2.07 -30.02
CA ILE A 260 -27.85 -3.32 -30.34
C ILE A 260 -29.36 -3.11 -30.18
N GLU A 261 -29.79 -2.50 -29.08
CA GLU A 261 -31.21 -2.25 -28.80
C GLU A 261 -31.85 -1.27 -29.80
N GLU A 262 -31.12 -0.22 -30.22
CA GLU A 262 -31.58 0.68 -31.30
C GLU A 262 -31.73 -0.05 -32.64
N LYS A 263 -30.76 -0.91 -32.99
CA LYS A 263 -30.84 -1.72 -34.22
C LYS A 263 -32.00 -2.71 -34.18
N GLU A 264 -32.34 -3.26 -33.02
CA GLU A 264 -33.51 -4.12 -32.86
C GLU A 264 -34.81 -3.33 -33.04
N LYS A 265 -34.92 -2.14 -32.45
CA LYS A 265 -36.06 -1.23 -32.64
C LYS A 265 -36.21 -0.76 -34.08
N GLU A 266 -35.11 -0.50 -34.80
CA GLU A 266 -35.15 -0.20 -36.23
C GLU A 266 -35.67 -1.38 -37.05
N LYS A 267 -35.19 -2.60 -36.77
CA LYS A 267 -35.69 -3.82 -37.43
C LYS A 267 -37.17 -4.08 -37.14
N GLU A 268 -37.65 -3.78 -35.94
CA GLU A 268 -39.08 -3.87 -35.61
C GLU A 268 -39.91 -2.84 -36.40
N LYS A 269 -39.45 -1.59 -36.48
CA LYS A 269 -40.12 -0.55 -37.28
C LYS A 269 -40.13 -0.88 -38.78
N GLU A 270 -39.07 -1.48 -39.31
CA GLU A 270 -39.07 -1.99 -40.69
C GLU A 270 -40.11 -3.10 -40.89
N LYS A 271 -40.19 -4.05 -39.96
CA LYS A 271 -41.22 -5.12 -40.00
C LYS A 271 -42.64 -4.57 -39.87
N GLU A 272 -42.87 -3.54 -39.06
CA GLU A 272 -44.18 -2.88 -38.99
C GLU A 272 -44.54 -2.16 -40.29
N LYS A 273 -43.60 -1.45 -40.92
CA LYS A 273 -43.81 -0.82 -42.23
C LYS A 273 -44.06 -1.84 -43.34
N GLU A 274 -43.41 -3.01 -43.29
CA GLU A 274 -43.74 -4.11 -44.22
C GLU A 274 -45.16 -4.64 -43.99
N LYS A 275 -45.59 -4.82 -42.73
CA LYS A 275 -46.95 -5.25 -42.40
C LYS A 275 -48.02 -4.21 -42.76
N GLU A 276 -47.74 -2.91 -42.64
CA GLU A 276 -48.65 -1.86 -43.11
C GLU A 276 -48.77 -1.86 -44.63
N LYS A 277 -47.66 -2.04 -45.37
CA LYS A 277 -47.69 -2.17 -46.83
C LYS A 277 -48.41 -3.44 -47.30
N GLU A 278 -48.36 -4.54 -46.54
CA GLU A 278 -49.20 -5.71 -46.82
C GLU A 278 -50.69 -5.43 -46.57
N LYS A 279 -51.04 -4.73 -45.48
CA LYS A 279 -52.44 -4.35 -45.19
C LYS A 279 -53.01 -3.33 -46.17
N GLU A 280 -52.20 -2.40 -46.70
CA GLU A 280 -52.64 -1.51 -47.78
C GLU A 280 -52.90 -2.29 -49.08
N LYS A 281 -52.05 -3.27 -49.41
CA LYS A 281 -52.28 -4.15 -50.56
C LYS A 281 -53.49 -5.07 -50.39
N GLU A 282 -53.88 -5.44 -49.17
CA GLU A 282 -55.15 -6.13 -48.90
C GLU A 282 -56.36 -5.20 -49.01
N LYS A 283 -56.28 -3.95 -48.53
CA LYS A 283 -57.37 -2.96 -48.66
C LYS A 283 -57.58 -2.48 -50.10
N GLU A 284 -56.55 -2.44 -50.94
CA GLU A 284 -56.72 -2.23 -52.39
C GLU A 284 -57.41 -3.42 -53.06
N LYS A 285 -57.11 -4.66 -52.66
CA LYS A 285 -57.79 -5.85 -53.16
C LYS A 285 -59.25 -5.98 -52.70
N GLU A 286 -59.63 -5.40 -51.56
CA GLU A 286 -61.04 -5.31 -51.16
C GLU A 286 -61.81 -4.20 -51.89
N LYS A 287 -61.19 -3.04 -52.16
CA LYS A 287 -61.81 -1.97 -52.96
C LYS A 287 -61.96 -2.30 -54.45
N GLU A 288 -61.15 -3.20 -54.99
CA GLU A 288 -61.37 -3.76 -56.34
C GLU A 288 -62.54 -4.75 -56.38
N LYS A 289 -62.74 -5.56 -55.32
CA LYS A 289 -63.84 -6.54 -55.26
C LYS A 289 -65.24 -5.94 -55.06
N GLU A 290 -65.37 -4.70 -54.57
CA GLU A 290 -66.66 -3.99 -54.56
C GLU A 290 -66.99 -3.31 -55.89
N LYS A 291 -66.00 -2.90 -56.69
CA LYS A 291 -66.23 -2.31 -58.02
C LYS A 291 -66.44 -3.33 -59.14
N GLU A 292 -66.16 -4.61 -58.92
CA GLU A 292 -66.44 -5.67 -59.90
C GLU A 292 -67.92 -6.12 -59.90
N LYS A 293 -68.67 -5.96 -58.81
CA LYS A 293 -70.09 -6.38 -58.74
C LYS A 293 -71.10 -5.43 -59.40
N GLU A 294 -70.70 -4.22 -59.81
CA GLU A 294 -71.53 -3.32 -60.62
C GLU A 294 -71.24 -3.39 -62.13
N LYS A 295 -70.12 -3.98 -62.55
CA LYS A 295 -69.71 -4.04 -63.98
C LYS A 295 -69.99 -5.38 -64.69
N GLU A 296 -70.65 -6.33 -64.02
CA GLU A 296 -71.05 -7.60 -64.64
C GLU A 296 -72.39 -7.53 -65.41
N LYS A 297 -73.18 -6.44 -65.31
CA LYS A 297 -74.44 -6.28 -66.07
C LYS A 297 -74.34 -5.53 -67.41
N GLU A 298 -73.17 -5.01 -67.78
CA GLU A 298 -72.96 -4.34 -69.09
C GLU A 298 -72.05 -5.12 -70.07
N LYS A 299 -71.39 -6.20 -69.62
CA LYS A 299 -70.40 -6.96 -70.40
C LYS A 299 -70.93 -8.24 -71.07
N GLU A 300 -72.20 -8.28 -71.42
CA GLU A 300 -72.74 -9.30 -72.35
C GLU A 300 -72.98 -8.78 -73.78
N LYS A 301 -72.92 -7.46 -74.02
CA LYS A 301 -73.23 -6.87 -75.35
C LYS A 301 -72.05 -6.37 -76.20
N GLU A 302 -70.81 -6.50 -75.74
CA GLU A 302 -69.61 -6.16 -76.52
C GLU A 302 -68.75 -7.37 -76.92
N LYS A 303 -69.28 -8.60 -76.79
CA LYS A 303 -68.63 -9.85 -77.21
C LYS A 303 -68.66 -10.15 -78.72
N GLU A 304 -69.12 -9.23 -79.55
CA GLU A 304 -69.22 -9.46 -81.01
C GLU A 304 -68.34 -8.55 -81.88
N LYS A 305 -67.66 -7.51 -81.35
CA LYS A 305 -66.94 -6.53 -82.20
C LYS A 305 -65.43 -6.36 -81.98
N GLU A 306 -64.78 -7.14 -81.12
CA GLU A 306 -63.30 -7.15 -81.02
C GLU A 306 -62.65 -8.45 -81.50
N LYS A 307 -63.40 -9.31 -82.20
CA LYS A 307 -62.88 -10.42 -83.03
C LYS A 307 -62.14 -9.95 -84.31
N GLU A 308 -61.93 -8.64 -84.50
CA GLU A 308 -61.15 -8.07 -85.60
C GLU A 308 -59.74 -7.58 -85.22
N LYS A 309 -59.39 -7.46 -83.93
CA LYS A 309 -58.05 -7.02 -83.48
C LYS A 309 -57.19 -8.14 -82.89
N GLU A 310 -57.56 -9.37 -83.16
CA GLU A 310 -56.82 -10.59 -82.80
C GLU A 310 -55.67 -10.93 -83.78
N LYS A 311 -55.50 -10.23 -84.92
CA LYS A 311 -54.60 -10.71 -86.00
C LYS A 311 -53.24 -10.03 -86.18
N GLU A 312 -52.93 -8.95 -85.46
CA GLU A 312 -51.62 -8.27 -85.60
C GLU A 312 -50.65 -8.47 -84.42
N LYS A 313 -51.10 -8.59 -83.17
CA LYS A 313 -50.19 -8.60 -82.01
C LYS A 313 -49.70 -9.99 -81.56
N GLU A 314 -50.28 -11.08 -82.06
CA GLU A 314 -49.78 -12.44 -81.79
C GLU A 314 -48.56 -12.84 -82.64
N LYS A 315 -48.37 -12.23 -83.82
CA LYS A 315 -47.24 -12.54 -84.71
C LYS A 315 -45.88 -11.99 -84.21
N GLU A 316 -45.88 -11.03 -83.29
CA GLU A 316 -44.63 -10.50 -82.70
C GLU A 316 -44.14 -11.29 -81.49
N LYS A 317 -45.04 -11.78 -80.62
CA LYS A 317 -44.65 -12.47 -79.37
C LYS A 317 -44.10 -13.88 -79.59
N GLU A 318 -44.51 -14.57 -80.66
CA GLU A 318 -43.97 -15.91 -80.97
C GLU A 318 -42.52 -15.90 -81.48
N LYS A 319 -42.03 -14.75 -82.01
CA LYS A 319 -40.65 -14.63 -82.51
C LYS A 319 -39.64 -14.35 -81.40
N GLU A 320 -40.00 -13.65 -80.34
CA GLU A 320 -39.07 -13.31 -79.25
C GLU A 320 -38.79 -14.49 -78.30
N GLU A 321 -39.79 -15.32 -77.99
CA GLU A 321 -39.59 -16.47 -77.10
C GLU A 321 -38.68 -17.55 -77.72
N LYS A 322 -38.69 -17.71 -79.04
CA LYS A 322 -37.82 -18.68 -79.75
C LYS A 322 -36.33 -18.28 -79.72
N ILE A 323 -36.01 -16.99 -79.55
CA ILE A 323 -34.62 -16.50 -79.50
C ILE A 323 -34.02 -16.70 -78.10
N ASN A 324 -34.77 -16.41 -77.04
CA ASN A 324 -34.23 -16.41 -75.69
C ASN A 324 -33.94 -17.84 -75.16
N VAL A 325 -34.74 -18.83 -75.57
CA VAL A 325 -34.52 -20.25 -75.24
C VAL A 325 -33.26 -20.81 -75.92
N LYS A 326 -32.92 -20.35 -77.14
CA LYS A 326 -31.70 -20.76 -77.85
C LYS A 326 -30.42 -20.22 -77.20
N VAL A 327 -30.46 -19.01 -76.63
CA VAL A 327 -29.31 -18.39 -75.95
C VAL A 327 -29.00 -19.10 -74.63
N LYS A 328 -30.02 -19.48 -73.84
CA LYS A 328 -29.83 -20.22 -72.58
C LYS A 328 -29.30 -21.65 -72.80
N LYS A 329 -29.70 -22.34 -73.89
CA LYS A 329 -29.15 -23.67 -74.25
C LYS A 329 -27.70 -23.62 -74.76
N LYS A 330 -27.26 -22.55 -75.44
CA LYS A 330 -25.85 -22.40 -75.89
C LYS A 330 -24.88 -22.12 -74.72
N LYS A 331 -25.27 -21.33 -73.72
CA LYS A 331 -24.42 -21.06 -72.53
C LYS A 331 -24.19 -22.32 -71.67
N LYS A 332 -25.22 -23.15 -71.44
CA LYS A 332 -25.09 -24.42 -70.70
C LYS A 332 -24.22 -25.48 -71.43
N LYS A 333 -24.25 -25.53 -72.76
CA LYS A 333 -23.38 -26.44 -73.56
C LYS A 333 -21.92 -26.00 -73.59
N LYS A 334 -21.63 -24.69 -73.52
CA LYS A 334 -20.24 -24.16 -73.49
C LYS A 334 -19.55 -24.46 -72.15
N LEU A 335 -20.24 -24.29 -71.01
CA LEU A 335 -19.70 -24.66 -69.69
C LEU A 335 -19.39 -26.16 -69.56
N ARG A 336 -20.27 -27.04 -70.07
CA ARG A 336 -20.05 -28.49 -70.02
C ARG A 336 -18.86 -28.96 -70.87
N ARG A 337 -18.51 -28.25 -71.95
CA ARG A 337 -17.33 -28.56 -72.80
C ARG A 337 -16.01 -28.09 -72.18
N VAL A 338 -16.02 -26.97 -71.47
CA VAL A 338 -14.83 -26.46 -70.75
C VAL A 338 -14.50 -27.36 -69.56
N TRP A 339 -15.51 -27.86 -68.84
CA TRP A 339 -15.30 -28.77 -67.71
C TRP A 339 -14.82 -30.16 -68.14
N ARG A 340 -15.33 -30.71 -69.26
CA ARG A 340 -14.87 -32.01 -69.81
C ARG A 340 -13.49 -31.99 -70.47
N LYS A 341 -13.05 -30.87 -71.05
CA LYS A 341 -11.68 -30.74 -71.59
C LYS A 341 -10.61 -30.62 -70.49
N ARG A 342 -10.97 -30.10 -69.32
CA ARG A 342 -10.04 -29.92 -68.19
C ARG A 342 -9.81 -31.19 -67.36
N ILE A 343 -10.67 -32.21 -67.53
CA ILE A 343 -10.59 -33.52 -66.84
C ILE A 343 -9.93 -34.60 -67.73
N MET A 344 -9.87 -34.42 -69.05
CA MET A 344 -9.35 -35.43 -70.00
C MET A 344 -7.93 -35.14 -70.55
N SER A 345 -7.25 -34.09 -70.08
CA SER A 345 -5.91 -33.69 -70.60
C SER A 345 -4.78 -33.74 -69.57
N GLY A 346 -4.93 -34.47 -68.47
CA GLY A 346 -3.79 -34.99 -67.68
C GLY A 346 -2.69 -34.01 -67.24
N PHE A 347 -3.01 -32.76 -66.90
CA PHE A 347 -2.02 -31.81 -66.35
C PHE A 347 -2.37 -31.46 -64.90
N LEU A 348 -1.90 -32.31 -63.99
CA LEU A 348 -1.77 -32.05 -62.56
C LEU A 348 -0.51 -31.20 -62.33
N PRO A 349 -0.55 -30.10 -61.57
CA PRO A 349 0.62 -29.59 -60.88
C PRO A 349 0.91 -30.48 -59.65
N PHE A 350 2.12 -31.04 -59.64
CA PHE A 350 2.77 -31.76 -58.55
C PHE A 350 3.21 -30.77 -57.46
N PHE A 351 2.98 -31.08 -56.18
CA PHE A 351 3.63 -30.44 -55.02
C PHE A 351 4.20 -31.55 -54.10
N PRO A 352 5.49 -31.50 -53.72
CA PRO A 352 6.20 -32.49 -52.89
C PRO A 352 6.55 -31.94 -51.49
N PRO A 353 7.42 -32.64 -50.72
CA PRO A 353 7.44 -34.06 -50.38
C PRO A 353 6.72 -34.38 -49.07
#